data_AF-A0A662HPS2-F1
#
_entry.id   AF-A0A662HPS2-F1
#
_cell.length_a   1.000
_cell.length_b   1.000
_cell.length_c   1.000
_cell.angle_alpha   90.00
_cell.angle_beta   90.00
_cell.angle_gamma   90.00
#
_symmetry.space_group_name_H-M   'P 1'
#
loop_
_entity.id
_entity.type
_entity.pdbx_description
1 polymer ?
#
loop_
_entity_poly.entity_id
_entity_poly.type
_entity_poly.pdbx_seq_one_letter_code
_entity_poly.pdbx_strand_id
1 'polypeptide(L)'
;RVKRLKWHIDYVLEVGRVICVAYTVSDVKLECEIASLIAEKYSIVVEKLGSTDCRCKSHFFFLGKDLDSVEVFLDFLKEIESRLGVSFSVVWC
;
A
#
# COMPACT_ATOMS: atom_id res chain seq x y z
N ARG A 1 -4.85 25.07 -13.59
CA ARG A 1 -4.26 25.34 -12.25
C ARG A 1 -3.21 24.28 -12.01
N VAL A 2 -1.92 24.63 -11.86
CA VAL A 2 -0.86 23.63 -11.59
C VAL A 2 -1.06 23.10 -10.17
N LYS A 3 -1.20 21.78 -10.01
CA LYS A 3 -1.29 21.15 -8.68
C LYS A 3 0.05 21.40 -7.97
N ARG A 4 0.02 21.95 -6.77
CA ARG A 4 1.22 21.98 -5.93
C ARG A 4 1.38 20.59 -5.34
N LEU A 5 2.37 19.85 -5.81
CA LEU A 5 2.74 18.54 -5.27
C LEU A 5 3.20 18.75 -3.82
N LYS A 6 2.48 18.18 -2.87
CA LYS A 6 2.77 18.32 -1.44
C LYS A 6 3.08 16.98 -0.80
N TRP A 7 2.48 15.91 -1.30
CA TRP A 7 2.63 14.57 -0.79
C TRP A 7 3.51 13.74 -1.72
N HIS A 8 4.29 12.82 -1.15
CA HIS A 8 5.09 11.88 -1.92
C HIS A 8 4.28 11.13 -3.00
N ILE A 9 3.03 10.79 -2.70
CA ILE A 9 2.12 10.12 -3.64
C ILE A 9 1.66 11.04 -4.78
N ASP A 10 1.65 12.37 -4.61
CA ASP A 10 1.24 13.30 -5.66
C ASP A 10 2.15 13.17 -6.90
N TYR A 11 3.47 12.99 -6.68
CA TYR A 11 4.45 12.77 -7.76
C TYR A 11 4.20 11.46 -8.51
N VAL A 12 3.85 10.39 -7.79
CA VAL A 12 3.51 9.10 -8.39
C VAL A 12 2.25 9.23 -9.25
N LEU A 13 1.27 10.00 -8.79
CA LEU A 13 0.00 10.23 -9.48
C LEU A 13 0.11 11.21 -10.67
N GLU A 14 1.26 11.85 -10.91
CA GLU A 14 1.48 12.58 -12.17
C GLU A 14 1.62 11.65 -13.38
N VAL A 15 2.10 10.42 -13.14
CA VAL A 15 2.35 9.42 -14.19
C VAL A 15 1.53 8.13 -14.00
N GLY A 16 0.89 7.98 -12.85
CA GLY A 16 0.08 6.82 -12.49
C GLY A 16 -1.39 7.17 -12.24
N ARG A 17 -2.20 6.13 -12.06
CA ARG A 17 -3.60 6.25 -11.66
C ARG A 17 -3.89 5.31 -10.50
N VAL A 18 -4.83 5.70 -9.64
CA VAL A 18 -5.37 4.81 -8.60
C VAL A 18 -6.29 3.80 -9.29
N ILE A 19 -6.06 2.51 -9.03
CA ILE A 19 -6.89 1.42 -9.56
C ILE A 19 -7.93 1.00 -8.51
N CYS A 20 -7.51 0.92 -7.25
CA CYS A 20 -8.37 0.64 -6.12
C CYS A 20 -7.77 1.18 -4.82
N VAL A 21 -8.60 1.22 -3.79
CA VAL A 21 -8.21 1.54 -2.41
C VAL A 21 -8.64 0.38 -1.52
N ALA A 22 -7.68 -0.23 -0.84
CA ALA A 22 -7.94 -1.19 0.24
C ALA A 22 -7.72 -0.49 1.58
N TYR A 23 -8.72 -0.53 2.47
CA TYR A 23 -8.64 0.12 3.78
C TYR A 23 -9.30 -0.72 4.87
N THR A 24 -8.86 -0.53 6.11
CA THR A 24 -9.47 -1.15 7.29
C THR A 24 -9.59 -0.11 8.40
N VAL A 25 -10.49 -0.34 9.35
CA VAL A 25 -10.69 0.51 10.52
C VAL A 25 -10.26 -0.29 11.75
N SER A 26 -9.40 0.31 12.57
CA SER A 26 -8.87 -0.31 13.77
C SER A 26 -8.61 0.75 14.84
N ASP A 27 -8.76 0.36 16.10
CA ASP A 27 -8.41 1.20 17.27
C ASP A 27 -6.90 1.27 17.53
N VAL A 28 -6.12 0.45 16.82
CA VAL A 28 -4.66 0.42 16.92
C VAL A 28 -3.99 0.78 15.60
N LYS A 29 -2.74 1.27 15.67
CA LYS A 29 -1.95 1.62 14.50
C LYS A 29 -1.37 0.37 13.84
N LEU A 30 -1.98 -0.07 12.75
CA LEU A 30 -1.55 -1.28 12.01
C LEU A 30 -0.64 -0.99 10.81
N GLU A 31 -0.44 0.28 10.44
CA GLU A 31 0.26 0.66 9.21
C GLU A 31 1.64 -0.01 9.05
N CYS A 32 2.50 0.11 10.07
CA CYS A 32 3.85 -0.47 10.02
C CYS A 32 3.84 -2.00 10.06
N GLU A 33 2.87 -2.59 10.75
CA GLU A 33 2.73 -4.05 10.82
C GLU A 33 2.27 -4.61 9.47
N ILE A 34 1.23 -4.03 8.88
CA ILE A 34 0.77 -4.34 7.51
C ILE A 34 1.94 -4.20 6.52
N ALA A 35 2.69 -3.10 6.59
CA ALA A 35 3.84 -2.91 5.70
C ALA A 35 4.94 -3.97 5.91
N SER A 36 5.19 -4.40 7.14
CA SER A 36 6.13 -5.49 7.43
C SER A 36 5.68 -6.81 6.83
N LEU A 37 4.37 -7.12 6.91
CA LEU A 37 3.81 -8.33 6.31
C LEU A 37 3.90 -8.31 4.78
N ILE A 38 3.62 -7.16 4.16
CA ILE A 38 3.76 -6.99 2.71
C ILE A 38 5.22 -7.17 2.27
N ALA A 39 6.17 -6.67 3.05
CA ALA A 39 7.60 -6.81 2.78
C ALA A 39 8.11 -8.27 2.82
N GLU A 40 7.35 -9.22 3.40
CA GLU A 40 7.69 -10.65 3.37
C GLU A 40 7.63 -11.22 1.95
N LYS A 41 6.74 -10.70 1.09
CA LYS A 41 6.51 -11.21 -0.28
C LYS A 41 6.87 -10.21 -1.38
N TYR A 42 6.83 -8.90 -1.11
CA TYR A 42 6.95 -7.86 -2.14
C TYR A 42 8.16 -6.97 -1.93
N SER A 43 8.79 -6.61 -3.04
CA SER A 43 9.98 -5.75 -3.06
C SER A 43 9.63 -4.28 -2.91
N ILE A 44 10.45 -3.56 -2.15
CA ILE A 44 10.40 -2.09 -2.09
C ILE A 44 10.96 -1.48 -3.38
N VAL A 45 10.37 -0.38 -3.85
CA VAL A 45 10.85 0.33 -5.06
C VAL A 45 11.73 1.51 -4.70
N VAL A 46 11.29 2.28 -3.70
CA VAL A 46 11.93 3.53 -3.27
C VAL A 46 11.96 3.54 -1.76
N GLU A 47 13.14 3.73 -1.18
CA GLU A 47 13.27 3.87 0.28
C GLU A 47 12.58 5.13 0.78
N LYS A 48 12.02 5.05 1.99
CA LYS A 48 11.33 6.12 2.72
C LYS A 48 10.10 6.73 2.06
N LEU A 49 9.65 6.20 0.93
CA LEU A 49 8.36 6.57 0.34
C LEU A 49 7.21 5.99 1.18
N GLY A 50 6.34 6.88 1.67
CA GLY A 50 5.23 6.51 2.55
C GLY A 50 5.65 6.10 3.96
N SER A 51 6.93 6.17 4.33
CA SER A 51 7.46 5.73 5.63
C SER A 51 8.44 6.74 6.25
N THR A 52 8.24 8.03 5.98
CA THR A 52 9.14 9.12 6.41
C THR A 52 9.06 9.39 7.91
N ASP A 53 7.90 9.19 8.51
CA ASP A 53 7.61 9.37 9.94
C ASP A 53 7.79 8.09 10.78
N CYS A 54 8.23 6.99 10.15
CA CYS A 54 8.48 5.73 10.83
C CYS A 54 9.86 5.13 10.46
N ARG A 55 10.23 4.02 11.12
CA ARG A 55 11.51 3.33 10.91
C ARG A 55 11.50 2.34 9.75
N CYS A 56 10.36 2.07 9.13
CA CYS A 56 10.25 1.16 8.00
C CYS A 56 11.13 1.62 6.83
N LYS A 57 11.61 0.65 6.04
CA LYS A 57 12.42 0.92 4.84
C LYS A 57 11.61 1.64 3.77
N SER A 58 10.36 1.21 3.55
CA SER A 58 9.40 1.84 2.64
C SER A 58 8.00 1.32 2.96
N HIS A 59 6.95 2.08 2.63
CA HIS A 59 5.57 1.59 2.54
C HIS A 59 5.12 1.48 1.07
N PHE A 60 6.05 1.61 0.12
CA PHE A 60 5.78 1.58 -1.31
C PHE A 60 6.41 0.34 -1.96
N PHE A 61 5.55 -0.55 -2.44
CA PHE A 61 5.90 -1.89 -2.90
C PHE A 61 5.57 -2.08 -4.38
N PHE A 62 6.37 -2.89 -5.06
CA PHE A 62 6.09 -3.31 -6.42
C PHE A 62 5.31 -4.63 -6.42
N LEU A 63 4.09 -4.60 -6.93
CA LEU A 63 3.22 -5.78 -7.02
C LEU A 63 3.45 -6.58 -8.30
N GLY A 64 3.84 -5.92 -9.39
CA GLY A 64 4.04 -6.53 -10.70
C GLY A 64 3.79 -5.54 -11.83
N LYS A 65 3.76 -6.04 -13.08
CA LYS A 65 3.68 -5.21 -14.29
C LYS A 65 2.27 -5.07 -14.86
N ASP A 66 1.33 -5.88 -14.38
CA ASP A 66 -0.01 -6.05 -14.94
C ASP A 66 -1.07 -5.98 -13.84
N LEU A 67 -2.34 -6.02 -14.27
CA LEU A 67 -3.48 -5.98 -13.35
C LEU A 67 -3.70 -7.31 -12.63
N ASP A 68 -3.29 -8.44 -13.21
CA ASP A 68 -3.36 -9.76 -12.56
C ASP A 68 -2.56 -9.76 -11.25
N SER A 69 -1.44 -9.02 -11.22
CA SER A 69 -0.64 -8.80 -10.02
C SER A 69 -1.43 -8.12 -8.88
N VAL A 70 -2.43 -7.30 -9.21
CA VAL A 70 -3.33 -6.67 -8.22
C VAL A 70 -4.26 -7.72 -7.62
N GLU A 71 -4.84 -8.60 -8.44
CA GLU A 71 -5.72 -9.67 -7.94
C GLU A 71 -4.99 -10.61 -6.99
N VAL A 72 -3.78 -11.02 -7.36
CA VAL A 72 -2.90 -11.84 -6.50
C VAL A 72 -2.59 -11.11 -5.18
N PHE A 73 -2.35 -9.80 -5.24
CA PHE A 73 -2.14 -9.00 -4.03
C PHE A 73 -3.39 -8.91 -3.14
N LEU A 74 -4.59 -8.79 -3.73
CA LEU A 74 -5.84 -8.78 -2.97
C LEU A 74 -6.11 -10.12 -2.29
N ASP A 75 -5.74 -11.24 -2.92
CA ASP A 75 -5.79 -12.55 -2.25
C ASP A 75 -4.79 -12.63 -1.10
N PHE A 76 -3.59 -12.08 -1.27
CA PHE A 76 -2.63 -11.97 -0.18
C PHE A 76 -3.13 -11.07 0.96
N LEU A 77 -3.87 -9.98 0.67
CA LEU A 77 -4.48 -9.16 1.73
C LEU A 77 -5.43 -9.98 2.62
N LYS A 78 -6.14 -10.98 2.08
CA LYS A 78 -6.98 -11.90 2.88
C LYS A 78 -6.16 -12.74 3.86
N GLU A 79 -4.91 -13.09 3.49
CA GLU A 79 -3.99 -13.74 4.44
C GLU A 79 -3.62 -12.79 5.58
N ILE A 80 -3.40 -11.51 5.27
CA ILE A 80 -3.11 -10.47 6.28
C ILE A 80 -4.31 -10.24 7.21
N GLU A 81 -5.55 -10.22 6.68
CA GLU A 81 -6.78 -10.13 7.48
C GLU A 81 -6.80 -11.19 8.59
N SER A 82 -6.52 -12.44 8.22
CA SER A 82 -6.48 -13.57 9.16
C SER A 82 -5.38 -13.42 10.23
N ARG A 83 -4.21 -12.89 9.85
CA ARG A 83 -3.08 -12.69 10.78
C ARG A 83 -3.32 -11.55 11.77
N LEU A 84 -3.97 -10.47 11.33
CA LEU A 84 -4.15 -9.26 12.14
C LEU A 84 -5.53 -9.16 12.79
N GLY A 85 -6.47 -10.05 12.45
CA GLY A 85 -7.84 -10.01 12.96
C GLY A 85 -8.60 -8.77 12.48
N VAL A 86 -8.30 -8.29 11.26
CA VAL A 86 -8.97 -7.15 10.63
C VAL A 86 -9.64 -7.56 9.33
N SER A 87 -10.53 -6.71 8.82
CA SER A 87 -11.04 -6.87 7.46
C SER A 87 -10.80 -5.62 6.63
N PHE A 88 -10.28 -5.82 5.42
CA PHE A 88 -10.09 -4.78 4.42
C PHE A 88 -11.34 -4.67 3.55
N SER A 89 -11.82 -3.45 3.41
CA SER A 89 -12.76 -3.07 2.37
C SER A 89 -11.97 -2.60 1.14
N VAL A 90 -12.36 -3.07 -0.05
CA VAL A 90 -11.74 -2.69 -1.31
C VAL A 90 -12.72 -1.90 -2.16
N VAL A 91 -12.31 -0.72 -2.61
CA VAL A 91 -13.09 0.17 -3.48
C VAL A 91 -12.31 0.37 -4.78
N TRP A 92 -12.90 -0.03 -5.90
CA TRP A 92 -12.32 0.16 -7.23
C TRP A 92 -12.61 1.58 -7.76
N CYS A 93 -11.65 2.18 -8.45
CA CYS A 93 -11.72 3.55 -8.97
C CYS A 93 -12.12 3.61 -10.45
#